data_AF-A0A8X6RHD1-F1
#
_entry.id   AF-A0A8X6RHD1-F1
#
_cell.length_a   1.000
_cell.length_b   1.000
_cell.length_c   1.000
_cell.angle_alpha   90.00
_cell.angle_beta   90.00
_cell.angle_gamma   90.00
#
_symmetry.space_group_name_H-M   'P 1'
#
loop_
_entity.id
_entity.type
_entity.pdbx_description
1 polymer ?
#
loop_
_entity_poly.entity_id
_entity_poly.type
_entity_poly.pdbx_seq_one_letter_code
_entity_poly.pdbx_strand_id
1 'polypeptide(L)'
;MTVDRSMEFRIAGNSPGPPNPIDEPFINFSGNKTLPLIVIGLIRSLSEYSKQIVLHWIPRHCGVTVNEFADHLAKKRASIQQVTRKAISFTSARRIIKKKLNDLSSRRYAGRNSNKIWWKNFKDLPMWLKRKAVAEFHLTNGHDCFLKHLHKIHVTQACALCDFREDMDADRICRCPDLKGSFLYDLYWQTRNLFGS
;
A
#
# COMPACT_ATOMS: atom_id res chain seq x y z
N MET A 1 -8.43 9.63 23.07
CA MET A 1 -8.83 11.05 22.97
C MET A 1 -9.87 11.17 21.86
N THR A 2 -11.11 11.19 22.27
CA THR A 2 -12.31 11.18 21.43
C THR A 2 -12.56 12.60 20.94
N VAL A 3 -12.47 12.84 19.63
CA VAL A 3 -13.02 14.05 19.03
C VAL A 3 -14.39 13.66 18.50
N ASP A 4 -15.39 13.81 19.36
CA ASP A 4 -16.78 13.82 18.97
C ASP A 4 -17.03 15.07 18.13
N ARG A 5 -17.35 14.88 16.85
CA ARG A 5 -17.96 15.89 16.01
C ARG A 5 -19.31 15.35 15.54
N SER A 6 -20.23 15.22 16.48
CA SER A 6 -21.65 15.10 16.20
C SER A 6 -22.12 16.37 15.50
N MET A 7 -22.42 16.26 14.20
CA MET A 7 -23.16 17.28 13.46
C MET A 7 -24.62 16.81 13.44
N GLU A 8 -25.44 17.32 14.36
CA GLU A 8 -26.88 17.08 14.33
C GLU A 8 -27.50 17.91 13.20
N PHE A 9 -28.21 17.25 12.28
CA PHE A 9 -29.09 17.92 11.33
C PHE A 9 -30.54 17.63 11.72
N ARG A 10 -31.23 18.62 12.28
CA ARG A 10 -32.70 18.61 12.42
C ARG A 10 -33.31 19.22 11.17
N ILE A 11 -34.04 18.42 10.40
CA ILE A 11 -34.99 18.95 9.41
C ILE A 11 -36.28 19.22 10.18
N ALA A 12 -36.54 20.51 10.47
CA ALA A 12 -37.77 20.94 11.11
C ALA A 12 -38.97 20.64 10.19
N GLY A 13 -39.96 19.92 10.71
CA GLY A 13 -41.26 19.79 10.07
C GLY A 13 -41.95 21.15 9.98
N ASN A 14 -42.55 21.41 8.83
CA ASN A 14 -43.16 22.67 8.43
C ASN A 14 -44.07 23.30 9.50
N SER A 15 -43.75 24.53 9.90
CA SER A 15 -44.70 25.48 10.48
C SER A 15 -44.88 26.65 9.50
N PRO A 16 -46.09 27.21 9.31
CA PRO A 16 -46.35 28.18 8.25
C PRO A 16 -45.93 29.58 8.70
N GLY A 17 -44.68 29.93 8.45
CA GLY A 17 -44.15 31.30 8.55
C GLY A 17 -43.36 31.65 7.29
N PRO A 18 -43.23 32.95 6.94
CA PRO A 18 -42.61 33.37 5.70
C PRO A 18 -41.13 32.91 5.66
N PRO A 19 -40.61 32.55 4.47
CA PRO A 19 -39.27 31.97 4.38
C PRO A 19 -38.21 33.01 4.73
N ASN A 20 -37.50 32.79 5.84
CA ASN A 20 -36.27 33.52 6.13
C ASN A 20 -35.22 33.17 5.06
N PRO A 21 -34.60 34.16 4.40
CA PRO A 21 -33.43 33.93 3.59
C PRO A 21 -32.25 33.66 4.54
N ILE A 22 -31.36 32.74 4.17
CA ILE A 22 -30.21 32.24 4.94
C ILE A 22 -30.56 31.00 5.77
N ASP A 23 -30.48 29.84 5.12
CA ASP A 23 -29.84 28.62 5.61
C ASP A 23 -29.93 27.55 4.51
N GLU A 24 -29.35 27.81 3.34
CA GLU A 24 -28.98 26.72 2.45
C GLU A 24 -27.68 26.09 2.98
N PRO A 25 -27.67 24.80 3.36
CA PRO A 25 -26.43 24.13 3.68
C PRO A 25 -25.61 23.99 2.39
N PHE A 26 -24.67 24.92 2.20
CA PHE A 26 -23.67 24.86 1.14
C PHE A 26 -22.73 23.69 1.42
N ILE A 27 -23.12 22.49 0.98
CA ILE A 27 -22.20 21.36 0.89
C ILE A 27 -21.31 21.61 -0.32
N ASN A 28 -20.10 22.09 -0.06
CA ASN A 28 -19.14 22.41 -1.09
C ASN A 28 -18.50 21.11 -1.63
N PHE A 29 -19.11 20.53 -2.66
CA PHE A 29 -18.59 19.32 -3.29
C PHE A 29 -17.51 19.68 -4.32
N SER A 30 -16.23 19.53 -3.95
CA SER A 30 -15.13 19.61 -4.93
C SER A 30 -15.10 18.32 -5.78
N GLY A 31 -15.96 18.24 -6.79
CA GLY A 31 -16.08 17.07 -7.65
C GLY A 31 -17.27 17.14 -8.62
N ASN A 32 -17.44 16.10 -9.43
CA ASN A 32 -18.48 15.98 -10.47
C ASN A 32 -19.88 16.29 -9.88
N LYS A 33 -20.48 17.40 -10.31
CA LYS A 33 -21.70 18.02 -9.73
C LYS A 33 -22.95 17.14 -9.80
N THR A 34 -22.92 16.02 -10.53
CA THR A 34 -24.06 15.13 -10.74
C THR A 34 -24.41 14.29 -9.50
N LEU A 35 -23.41 13.82 -8.74
CA LEU A 35 -23.65 12.98 -7.56
C LEU A 35 -24.36 13.72 -6.42
N PRO A 36 -23.96 14.96 -6.05
CA PRO A 36 -24.69 15.77 -5.09
C PRO A 36 -26.17 15.95 -5.40
N LEU A 37 -26.50 16.24 -6.67
CA LEU A 37 -27.87 16.47 -7.11
C LEU A 37 -28.74 15.21 -7.00
N ILE A 38 -28.18 14.03 -7.32
CA ILE A 38 -28.89 12.75 -7.17
C ILE A 38 -29.19 12.47 -5.69
N VAL A 39 -28.22 12.69 -4.81
CA VAL A 39 -28.38 12.45 -3.37
C VAL A 39 -29.43 13.39 -2.78
N ILE A 40 -29.39 14.68 -3.13
CA ILE A 40 -30.39 15.67 -2.69
C ILE A 40 -31.79 15.29 -3.20
N GLY A 41 -31.91 14.87 -4.46
CA GLY A 41 -33.19 14.41 -5.03
C GLY A 41 -33.78 13.22 -4.28
N LEU A 42 -32.97 12.21 -3.95
CA LEU A 42 -33.40 11.04 -3.18
C LEU A 42 -33.86 11.40 -1.76
N ILE A 43 -33.14 12.30 -1.08
CA ILE A 43 -33.50 12.75 0.27
C ILE A 43 -34.85 13.48 0.23
N ARG A 44 -35.08 14.34 -0.77
CA ARG A 44 -36.37 15.02 -0.96
C ARG A 44 -37.51 14.03 -1.17
N SER A 45 -37.36 13.09 -2.11
CA SER A 45 -38.39 12.07 -2.36
C SER A 45 -38.67 11.21 -1.12
N LEU A 46 -37.66 10.85 -0.33
CA LEU A 46 -37.87 10.07 0.89
C LEU A 46 -38.54 10.89 2.01
N SER A 47 -38.33 12.21 2.03
CA SER A 47 -38.97 13.13 2.98
C SER A 47 -40.45 13.33 2.65
N GLU A 48 -40.82 13.30 1.36
CA GLU A 48 -42.22 13.33 0.90
C GLU A 48 -43.04 12.14 1.43
N TYR A 49 -42.39 11.00 1.70
CA TYR A 49 -43.05 9.84 2.32
C TYR A 49 -43.14 9.91 3.85
N SER A 50 -42.88 11.06 4.48
CA SER A 50 -42.99 11.30 5.93
C SER A 50 -42.17 10.34 6.80
N LYS A 51 -41.08 9.77 6.26
CA LYS A 51 -40.16 8.90 7.00
C LYS A 51 -39.09 9.74 7.68
N GLN A 52 -38.78 9.44 8.94
CA GLN A 52 -37.63 10.02 9.62
C GLN A 52 -36.35 9.39 9.04
N ILE A 53 -35.47 10.22 8.48
CA ILE A 53 -34.20 9.78 7.90
C ILE A 53 -33.08 10.35 8.76
N VAL A 54 -32.18 9.48 9.20
CA VAL A 54 -30.96 9.89 9.91
C VAL A 54 -29.76 9.45 9.10
N LEU A 55 -28.86 10.39 8.79
CA LEU A 55 -27.63 10.12 8.07
C LEU A 55 -26.45 10.19 9.04
N HIS A 56 -25.76 9.08 9.22
CA HIS A 56 -24.55 9.01 10.02
C HIS A 56 -23.33 8.87 9.11
N TRP A 57 -22.29 9.67 9.40
CA TRP A 57 -20.99 9.49 8.78
C TRP A 57 -20.15 8.52 9.60
N ILE A 58 -19.62 7.48 8.95
CA ILE A 58 -18.72 6.51 9.57
C ILE A 58 -17.36 6.64 8.88
N PRO A 59 -16.26 6.88 9.63
CA PRO A 59 -14.94 6.90 9.05
C PRO A 59 -14.57 5.54 8.43
N ARG A 60 -13.63 5.58 7.49
CA ARG A 60 -13.17 4.39 6.78
C ARG A 60 -12.26 3.55 7.67
N HIS A 61 -12.35 2.22 7.55
CA HIS A 61 -11.50 1.24 8.25
C HIS A 61 -11.61 1.28 9.78
N CYS A 62 -12.84 1.40 10.28
CA CYS A 62 -13.11 1.43 11.73
C CYS A 62 -13.55 0.08 12.31
N GLY A 63 -13.42 -1.04 11.60
CA GLY A 63 -13.84 -2.36 12.10
C GLY A 63 -15.35 -2.60 12.08
N VAL A 64 -16.14 -1.65 11.57
CA VAL A 64 -17.61 -1.80 11.48
C VAL A 64 -17.94 -2.69 10.29
N THR A 65 -18.34 -3.93 10.55
CA THR A 65 -18.55 -4.99 9.54
C THR A 65 -19.38 -4.53 8.34
N VAL A 66 -20.48 -3.82 8.56
CA VAL A 66 -21.36 -3.34 7.47
C VAL A 66 -20.69 -2.25 6.62
N ASN A 67 -19.95 -1.33 7.25
CA ASN A 67 -19.21 -0.27 6.55
C ASN A 67 -18.05 -0.87 5.75
N GLU A 68 -17.32 -1.82 6.32
CA GLU A 68 -16.22 -2.52 5.65
C GLU A 68 -16.72 -3.37 4.49
N PHE A 69 -17.86 -4.03 4.66
CA PHE A 69 -18.52 -4.77 3.58
C PHE A 69 -18.96 -3.83 2.45
N ALA A 70 -19.55 -2.68 2.77
CA ALA A 70 -19.91 -1.66 1.78
C ALA A 70 -18.67 -1.12 1.04
N ASP A 71 -17.57 -0.81 1.74
CA ASP A 71 -16.30 -0.38 1.13
C ASP A 71 -15.69 -1.50 0.27
N HIS A 72 -15.77 -2.76 0.71
CA HIS A 72 -15.33 -3.91 -0.07
C HIS A 72 -16.12 -4.04 -1.38
N LEU A 73 -17.45 -3.94 -1.33
CA LEU A 73 -18.32 -3.98 -2.51
C LEU A 73 -18.04 -2.80 -3.46
N ALA A 74 -17.87 -1.59 -2.92
CA ALA A 74 -17.52 -0.41 -3.70
C ALA A 74 -16.17 -0.59 -4.44
N LYS A 75 -15.14 -1.12 -3.75
CA LYS A 75 -13.84 -1.46 -4.37
C LYS A 75 -13.95 -2.54 -5.43
N LYS A 76 -14.72 -3.59 -5.16
CA LYS A 76 -14.97 -4.67 -6.12
C LYS A 76 -15.61 -4.10 -7.38
N ARG A 77 -16.62 -3.24 -7.24
CA ARG A 77 -17.27 -2.56 -8.37
C ARG A 77 -16.34 -1.59 -9.10
N ALA A 78 -15.53 -0.82 -8.38
CA ALA A 78 -14.55 0.08 -8.98
C ALA A 78 -13.45 -0.67 -9.77
N SER A 79 -13.24 -1.95 -9.48
CA SER A 79 -12.31 -2.82 -10.22
C SER A 79 -12.89 -3.31 -11.55
N ILE A 80 -14.21 -3.20 -11.75
CA ILE A 80 -14.88 -3.54 -13.01
C ILE A 80 -14.65 -2.39 -14.00
N GLN A 81 -14.06 -2.70 -15.15
CA GLN A 81 -13.75 -1.71 -16.19
C GLN A 81 -15.05 -1.17 -16.80
N GLN A 82 -15.44 0.05 -16.42
CA GLN A 82 -16.57 0.72 -17.02
C GLN A 82 -16.20 1.23 -18.41
N VAL A 83 -16.87 0.73 -19.45
CA VAL A 83 -16.74 1.25 -20.81
C VAL A 83 -17.49 2.58 -20.88
N THR A 84 -16.79 3.67 -20.64
CA THR A 84 -17.34 5.02 -20.78
C THR A 84 -17.10 5.49 -22.21
N ARG A 85 -18.17 5.83 -22.94
CA ARG A 85 -18.08 6.45 -24.28
C ARG A 85 -17.64 7.94 -24.23
N LYS A 86 -17.54 8.51 -23.04
CA LYS A 86 -17.08 9.91 -22.86
C LYS A 86 -15.57 10.00 -23.04
N ALA A 87 -15.13 11.08 -23.67
CA ALA A 87 -13.71 11.40 -23.80
C ALA A 87 -13.06 11.46 -22.39
N ILE A 88 -11.96 10.73 -22.23
CA ILE A 88 -11.17 10.75 -21.01
C ILE A 88 -10.13 11.87 -21.08
N SER A 89 -9.85 12.52 -19.95
CA SER A 89 -8.77 13.51 -19.89
C SER A 89 -7.41 12.84 -20.15
N PHE A 90 -6.45 13.59 -20.68
CA PHE A 90 -5.08 13.12 -20.88
C PHE A 90 -4.46 12.55 -19.59
N THR A 91 -4.67 13.23 -18.45
CA THR A 91 -4.18 12.78 -17.14
C THR A 91 -4.77 11.43 -16.72
N SER A 92 -6.07 11.22 -16.97
CA SER A 92 -6.74 9.96 -16.69
C SER A 92 -6.25 8.84 -17.61
N ALA A 93 -6.12 9.12 -18.91
CA ALA A 93 -5.58 8.19 -19.90
C ALA A 93 -4.15 7.76 -19.52
N ARG A 94 -3.27 8.72 -19.24
CA ARG A 94 -1.89 8.47 -18.79
C ARG A 94 -1.85 7.58 -17.55
N ARG A 95 -2.70 7.85 -16.56
CA ARG A 95 -2.80 7.05 -15.33
C ARG A 95 -3.25 5.62 -15.62
N ILE A 96 -4.25 5.43 -16.48
CA ILE A 96 -4.75 4.12 -16.88
C ILE A 96 -3.65 3.33 -17.61
N ILE A 97 -2.98 3.94 -18.58
CA ILE A 97 -1.88 3.32 -19.34
C ILE A 97 -0.75 2.93 -18.40
N LYS A 98 -0.29 3.85 -17.54
CA LYS A 98 0.78 3.58 -16.58
C LYS A 98 0.42 2.43 -15.64
N LYS A 99 -0.83 2.39 -15.14
CA LYS A 99 -1.31 1.29 -14.30
C LYS A 99 -1.27 -0.04 -15.07
N LYS A 100 -1.82 -0.09 -16.28
CA LYS A 100 -1.83 -1.32 -17.10
C LYS A 100 -0.42 -1.81 -17.42
N LEU A 101 0.50 -0.92 -17.75
CA LEU A 101 1.91 -1.27 -17.99
C LEU A 101 2.56 -1.84 -16.71
N ASN A 102 2.34 -1.21 -15.56
CA ASN A 102 2.84 -1.72 -14.28
C ASN A 102 2.24 -3.09 -13.93
N ASP A 103 0.94 -3.29 -14.14
CA ASP A 103 0.26 -4.57 -13.89
C ASP A 103 0.77 -5.68 -14.82
N LEU A 104 1.06 -5.36 -16.09
CA LEU A 104 1.65 -6.30 -17.04
C LEU A 104 3.10 -6.64 -16.67
N SER A 105 3.90 -5.62 -16.33
CA SER A 105 5.28 -5.81 -15.88
C SER A 105 5.34 -6.69 -14.63
N SER A 106 4.50 -6.40 -13.64
CA SER A 106 4.42 -7.15 -12.39
C SER A 106 4.01 -8.61 -12.63
N ARG A 107 3.00 -8.85 -13.47
CA ARG A 107 2.58 -10.22 -13.84
C ARG A 107 3.67 -10.97 -14.59
N ARG A 108 4.35 -10.32 -15.54
CA ARG A 108 5.46 -10.92 -16.29
C ARG A 108 6.63 -11.25 -15.38
N TYR A 109 6.96 -10.37 -14.44
CA TYR A 109 8.02 -10.57 -13.47
C TYR A 109 7.69 -11.73 -12.51
N ALA A 110 6.47 -11.76 -11.98
CA ALA A 110 5.99 -12.85 -11.14
C ALA A 110 5.99 -14.20 -11.87
N GLY A 111 5.56 -14.23 -13.13
CA GLY A 111 5.56 -15.44 -13.96
C GLY A 111 6.97 -15.95 -14.29
N ARG A 112 7.93 -15.04 -14.56
CA ARG A 112 9.33 -15.41 -14.85
C ARG A 112 10.09 -15.94 -13.63
N ASN A 113 9.66 -15.56 -12.43
CA ASN A 113 10.34 -15.91 -11.19
C ASN A 113 9.57 -16.97 -10.38
N SER A 114 8.39 -17.40 -10.81
CA SER A 114 7.52 -18.32 -10.07
C SER A 114 8.18 -19.67 -9.72
N ASN A 115 9.10 -20.13 -10.57
CA ASN A 115 9.86 -21.37 -10.39
C ASN A 115 11.16 -21.19 -9.58
N LYS A 116 11.53 -19.96 -9.23
CA LYS A 116 12.77 -19.68 -8.51
C LYS A 116 12.53 -19.82 -7.01
N ILE A 117 13.40 -20.57 -6.34
CA ILE A 117 13.31 -20.85 -4.89
C ILE A 117 13.28 -19.52 -4.10
N TRP A 118 14.13 -18.57 -4.46
CA TRP A 118 14.19 -17.26 -3.81
C TRP A 118 12.90 -16.44 -3.96
N TRP A 119 12.14 -16.60 -5.05
CA TRP A 119 10.92 -15.79 -5.28
C TRP A 119 9.87 -16.00 -4.19
N LYS A 120 9.75 -17.22 -3.66
CA LYS A 120 8.83 -17.53 -2.55
C LYS A 120 9.19 -16.76 -1.28
N ASN A 121 10.48 -16.54 -1.04
CA ASN A 121 10.97 -15.83 0.14
C ASN A 121 10.88 -14.30 -0.01
N PHE A 122 10.87 -13.79 -1.26
CA PHE A 122 10.97 -12.35 -1.54
C PHE A 122 9.70 -11.69 -2.07
N LYS A 123 8.65 -12.45 -2.43
CA LYS A 123 7.41 -11.90 -3.01
C LYS A 123 6.72 -10.87 -2.10
N ASP A 124 6.76 -11.09 -0.79
CA ASP A 124 6.04 -10.27 0.19
C ASP A 124 6.93 -9.19 0.83
N LEU A 125 8.17 -9.06 0.37
CA LEU A 125 9.11 -8.14 0.98
C LEU A 125 8.79 -6.70 0.56
N PRO A 126 8.61 -5.77 1.52
CA PRO A 126 8.20 -4.42 1.19
C PRO A 126 9.22 -3.70 0.30
N MET A 127 8.75 -3.08 -0.77
CA MET A 127 9.59 -2.40 -1.77
C MET A 127 10.42 -1.22 -1.21
N TRP A 128 10.06 -0.70 -0.04
CA TRP A 128 10.80 0.37 0.65
C TRP A 128 11.98 -0.14 1.49
N LEU A 129 12.07 -1.44 1.73
CA LEU A 129 13.20 -2.11 2.40
C LEU A 129 14.24 -2.59 1.38
N LYS A 130 14.53 -1.79 0.33
CA LYS A 130 15.50 -2.17 -0.72
C LYS A 130 16.81 -2.69 -0.15
N ARG A 131 17.30 -2.04 0.91
CA ARG A 131 18.55 -2.41 1.58
C ARG A 131 18.48 -3.81 2.22
N LYS A 132 17.39 -4.12 2.94
CA LYS A 132 17.15 -5.45 3.52
C LYS A 132 16.89 -6.50 2.43
N ALA A 133 16.07 -6.17 1.44
CA ALA A 133 15.75 -7.04 0.31
C ALA A 133 16.98 -7.46 -0.48
N VAL A 134 17.90 -6.53 -0.75
CA VAL A 134 19.15 -6.81 -1.45
C VAL A 134 20.06 -7.70 -0.61
N ALA A 135 20.20 -7.42 0.69
CA ALA A 135 21.01 -8.23 1.59
C ALA A 135 20.49 -9.67 1.67
N GLU A 136 19.20 -9.84 1.96
CA GLU A 136 18.57 -11.15 2.03
C GLU A 136 18.65 -11.89 0.69
N PHE A 137 18.44 -11.19 -0.44
CA PHE A 137 18.56 -11.81 -1.77
C PHE A 137 19.98 -12.32 -2.04
N HIS A 138 21.01 -11.54 -1.72
CA HIS A 138 22.41 -11.96 -1.89
C HIS A 138 22.77 -13.14 -0.99
N LEU A 139 22.40 -13.07 0.30
CA LEU A 139 22.64 -14.13 1.27
C LEU A 139 21.90 -15.43 0.89
N THR A 140 20.63 -15.34 0.47
CA THR A 140 19.82 -16.51 0.11
C THR A 140 20.35 -17.24 -1.12
N ASN A 141 20.90 -16.50 -2.08
CA ASN A 141 21.44 -17.10 -3.31
C ASN A 141 22.94 -17.40 -3.21
N GLY A 142 23.60 -17.13 -2.09
CA GLY A 142 25.06 -17.28 -1.95
C GLY A 142 25.86 -16.39 -2.91
N HIS A 143 25.23 -15.35 -3.47
CA HIS A 143 25.85 -14.34 -4.33
C HIS A 143 26.23 -13.11 -3.51
N ASP A 144 26.81 -13.34 -2.34
CA ASP A 144 27.34 -12.27 -1.51
C ASP A 144 28.80 -11.95 -1.90
N CYS A 145 29.31 -10.87 -1.32
CA CYS A 145 30.69 -10.45 -1.48
C CYS A 145 31.68 -11.35 -0.73
N PHE A 146 31.26 -12.49 -0.19
CA PHE A 146 32.07 -13.31 0.68
C PHE A 146 32.68 -14.54 0.01
N LEU A 147 32.66 -14.57 -1.33
CA LEU A 147 33.54 -15.40 -2.17
C LEU A 147 33.56 -16.91 -1.87
N LYS A 148 32.68 -17.47 -1.03
CA LYS A 148 32.62 -18.93 -0.81
C LYS A 148 32.41 -19.70 -2.12
N HIS A 149 31.67 -19.11 -3.06
CA HIS A 149 31.47 -19.62 -4.41
C HIS A 149 32.71 -19.48 -5.34
N LEU A 150 33.69 -18.64 -4.97
CA LEU A 150 34.94 -18.40 -5.70
C LEU A 150 36.08 -19.33 -5.25
N HIS A 151 35.78 -20.37 -4.47
CA HIS A 151 36.66 -21.52 -4.25
C HIS A 151 37.24 -22.10 -5.54
N LYS A 152 36.51 -21.98 -6.67
CA LYS A 152 36.99 -22.38 -8.01
C LYS A 152 38.19 -21.58 -8.52
N ILE A 153 38.49 -20.42 -7.95
CA ILE A 153 39.62 -19.55 -8.32
C ILE A 153 40.73 -19.58 -7.24
N HIS A 154 40.67 -20.51 -6.28
CA HIS A 154 41.66 -20.68 -5.20
C HIS A 154 41.87 -19.43 -4.32
N VAL A 155 40.90 -18.50 -4.29
CA VAL A 155 40.93 -17.36 -3.37
C VAL A 155 40.11 -17.74 -2.15
N THR A 156 40.71 -18.42 -1.18
CA THR A 156 40.12 -18.62 0.14
C THR A 156 40.18 -17.30 0.90
N GLN A 157 39.03 -16.65 1.08
CA GLN A 157 38.93 -15.47 1.95
C GLN A 157 38.34 -15.90 3.28
N ALA A 158 39.24 -16.35 4.16
CA ALA A 158 39.01 -16.36 5.59
C ALA A 158 38.44 -15.02 6.05
N CYS A 159 37.60 -15.02 7.09
CA CYS A 159 37.11 -13.79 7.70
C CYS A 159 38.27 -12.84 8.04
N ALA A 160 38.38 -11.73 7.30
CA ALA A 160 39.41 -10.71 7.55
C ALA A 160 39.08 -9.81 8.75
N LEU A 161 37.89 -9.97 9.35
CA LEU A 161 37.44 -9.15 10.47
C LEU A 161 37.78 -9.75 11.83
N CYS A 162 38.04 -11.06 11.91
CA CYS A 162 38.30 -11.76 13.16
C CYS A 162 39.24 -12.97 12.94
N ASP A 163 39.91 -13.43 14.00
CA ASP A 163 41.03 -14.38 13.90
C ASP A 163 40.66 -15.83 13.53
N PHE A 164 39.37 -16.13 13.37
CA PHE A 164 38.89 -17.51 13.26
C PHE A 164 39.16 -18.20 11.91
N ARG A 165 39.75 -17.51 10.92
CA ARG A 165 40.20 -18.08 9.63
C ARG A 165 39.22 -19.03 8.90
N GLU A 166 37.93 -18.89 9.18
CA GLU A 166 36.85 -19.65 8.54
C GLU A 166 36.32 -18.91 7.30
N ASP A 167 35.72 -19.68 6.38
CA ASP A 167 35.01 -19.13 5.23
C ASP A 167 33.93 -18.14 5.67
N MET A 168 33.89 -16.98 5.02
CA MET A 168 32.82 -16.02 5.24
C MET A 168 31.56 -16.44 4.50
N ASP A 169 30.53 -16.83 5.25
CA ASP A 169 29.17 -17.04 4.77
C ASP A 169 28.13 -16.39 5.71
N ALA A 170 26.85 -16.53 5.39
CA ALA A 170 25.74 -15.98 6.19
C ALA A 170 25.83 -16.38 7.67
N ASP A 171 26.21 -17.63 7.96
CA ASP A 171 26.33 -18.14 9.32
C ASP A 171 27.55 -17.53 10.03
N ARG A 172 28.68 -17.39 9.33
CA ARG A 172 29.87 -16.72 9.85
C ARG A 172 29.60 -15.25 10.16
N ILE A 173 28.88 -14.54 9.29
CA ILE A 173 28.49 -13.13 9.51
C ILE A 173 27.71 -12.98 10.82
N CYS A 174 26.78 -13.89 11.10
CA CYS A 174 26.03 -13.90 12.36
C CYS A 174 26.89 -14.16 13.61
N ARG A 175 28.01 -14.88 13.46
CA ARG A 175 28.88 -15.30 14.58
C ARG A 175 30.15 -14.48 14.71
N CYS A 176 30.38 -13.50 13.85
CA CYS A 176 31.59 -12.68 13.88
C CYS A 176 31.51 -11.68 15.05
N PRO A 177 32.44 -11.73 16.02
CA PRO A 177 32.41 -10.88 17.21
C PRO A 177 32.65 -9.39 16.90
N ASP A 178 33.34 -9.09 15.79
CA ASP A 178 33.71 -7.73 15.40
C ASP A 178 32.62 -6.99 14.63
N LEU A 179 31.52 -7.68 14.28
CA LEU A 179 30.35 -7.06 13.67
C LEU A 179 29.34 -6.63 14.74
N LYS A 180 28.73 -5.46 14.53
CA LYS A 180 27.78 -4.82 15.45
C LYS A 180 26.45 -4.59 14.74
N GLY A 181 25.46 -5.43 15.04
CA GLY A 181 24.13 -5.30 14.47
C GLY A 181 23.14 -6.29 15.10
N SER A 182 21.87 -5.92 15.15
CA SER A 182 20.80 -6.76 15.71
C SER A 182 20.22 -7.74 14.70
N PHE A 183 20.42 -7.49 13.40
CA PHE A 183 19.85 -8.30 12.33
C PHE A 183 20.90 -8.68 11.29
N LEU A 184 20.75 -9.86 10.69
CA LEU A 184 21.65 -10.39 9.67
C LEU A 184 21.86 -9.44 8.47
N TYR A 185 20.84 -8.69 8.07
CA TYR A 185 20.99 -7.72 6.97
C TYR A 185 21.83 -6.50 7.37
N ASP A 186 21.82 -6.08 8.64
CA ASP A 186 22.67 -4.98 9.14
C ASP A 186 24.12 -5.42 9.16
N LEU A 187 24.37 -6.61 9.70
CA LEU A 187 25.68 -7.26 9.69
C LEU A 187 26.20 -7.37 8.25
N TYR A 188 25.38 -7.88 7.31
CA TYR A 188 25.74 -7.95 5.88
C TYR A 188 26.26 -6.63 5.30
N TRP A 189 25.54 -5.52 5.54
CA TRP A 189 25.96 -4.21 5.02
C TRP A 189 27.19 -3.66 5.73
N GLN A 190 27.31 -3.89 7.04
CA GLN A 190 28.50 -3.50 7.79
C GLN A 190 29.73 -4.24 7.27
N THR A 191 29.63 -5.55 7.09
CA THR A 191 30.66 -6.37 6.47
C THR A 191 30.98 -5.86 5.08
N ARG A 192 29.98 -5.62 4.22
CA ARG A 192 30.22 -5.08 2.87
C ARG A 192 30.96 -3.73 2.86
N ASN A 193 30.67 -2.84 3.81
CA ASN A 193 31.37 -1.56 3.94
C ASN A 193 32.83 -1.74 4.39
N LEU A 194 33.13 -2.77 5.18
CA LEU A 194 34.49 -3.07 5.65
C LEU A 194 35.34 -3.76 4.59
N PHE A 195 34.74 -4.62 3.76
CA PHE A 195 35.43 -5.33 2.69
C PHE A 195 35.46 -4.60 1.33
N GLY A 196 34.61 -3.58 1.14
CA GLY A 196 34.43 -2.91 -0.16
C GLY A 196 34.59 -1.40 -0.10
N SER A 197 35.75 -0.93 -0.59
CA SER A 197 35.85 0.20 -1.53
C SER A 197 36.19 -0.37 -2.90
#